data_AF-A0A182EHK0-F1
#
_entry.id   AF-A0A182EHK0-F1
#
_cell.length_a   1.000
_cell.length_b   1.000
_cell.length_c   1.000
_cell.angle_alpha   90.00
_cell.angle_beta   90.00
_cell.angle_gamma   90.00
#
_symmetry.space_group_name_H-M   'P 1'
#
loop_
_entity.id
_entity.type
_entity.pdbx_description
1 polymer ?
#
loop_
_entity_poly.entity_id
_entity_poly.type
_entity_poly.pdbx_seq_one_letter_code
_entity_poly.pdbx_strand_id
1 'polypeptide(L)'
;MDSRLAIATLSSPNLAQKLRVAVQKLGTACIEERILDDLSRGSQTVVERVQEVLAALHEGSRGTQACINAANTVSGIIGDLDTTIMFATAGSLNPQRDSEKFGDHREAILKTAKALVEDTKALVAGAASNQEQLAVAAQNAVRTIVNLSDAVKNGAVSLSSDNAEAQVMVIHAVRDVAAALSNLIQATKNASGRSLHDPAMGHLKEAAKVMVTNVTSLLKTVKTIEDEHQRGTRALEAAIEAIGQEISLYDSGEAPSRGGATAEDLIKSTKQLTAATARAAAAAQTLQQSDIIAAANIARQSVCDLLATTRAAALCADSADARYRTLDCGREVAVQVRSLLITLQTLIIRRDDPHARDALLEASRRIARVVGELASCGELLKGDSWTDPSDPTAVAENELIGAANSIEAAAVKLSQLRPRQTQKVDDSLTFDEQILAAAKSIATAVQTLVKAASAAQRELVAQGRLESHPAFATDDYQWSEGLISASRLVAAAVHQLCEAANALVQGHSSEEKLISAAKQVASSTAHLLVACKVKSDLDSRAMQRLQSAGHAVKTATEHLVMAARSAIHEDERTLIISQRMVSGIAQVMDAQEQVLRKERELTEARGKLAALNKARYERGMSP
;
A
#
# COMPACT_ATOMS: atom_id res chain seq x y z
N MET A 1 -5.74 -31.46 68.98
CA MET A 1 -7.10 -31.02 68.59
C MET A 1 -7.24 -30.89 67.07
N ASP A 2 -6.14 -30.85 66.31
CA ASP A 2 -6.13 -30.51 64.87
C ASP A 2 -6.51 -31.62 63.88
N SER A 3 -6.39 -32.90 64.24
CA SER A 3 -6.72 -34.01 63.34
C SER A 3 -8.22 -34.06 62.99
N ARG A 4 -9.11 -33.66 63.90
CA ARG A 4 -10.56 -33.62 63.65
C ARG A 4 -10.96 -32.55 62.62
N LEU A 5 -10.28 -31.40 62.62
CA LEU A 5 -10.48 -30.33 61.64
C LEU A 5 -9.96 -30.74 60.26
N ALA A 6 -8.76 -31.32 60.18
CA ALA A 6 -8.21 -31.84 58.93
C ALA A 6 -9.08 -32.96 58.32
N ILE A 7 -9.60 -33.86 59.17
CA ILE A 7 -10.52 -34.93 58.73
C ILE A 7 -11.86 -34.35 58.23
N ALA A 8 -12.37 -33.28 58.84
CA ALA A 8 -13.61 -32.63 58.42
C ALA A 8 -13.48 -31.88 57.07
N THR A 9 -12.26 -31.49 56.69
CA THR A 9 -11.99 -30.84 55.40
C THR A 9 -11.76 -31.82 54.24
N LEU A 10 -11.64 -33.13 54.51
CA LEU A 10 -11.43 -34.13 53.48
C LEU A 10 -12.74 -34.57 52.84
N SER A 11 -12.83 -34.45 51.52
CA SER A 11 -14.03 -34.73 50.74
C SER A 11 -14.37 -36.23 50.63
N SER A 12 -13.43 -37.13 50.99
CA SER A 12 -13.60 -38.58 50.90
C SER A 12 -13.65 -39.23 52.28
N PRO A 13 -14.75 -39.93 52.65
CA PRO A 13 -14.87 -40.61 53.94
C PRO A 13 -13.83 -41.73 54.11
N ASN A 14 -13.42 -42.38 53.02
CA ASN A 14 -12.34 -43.38 53.03
C ASN A 14 -10.98 -42.74 53.32
N LEU A 15 -10.71 -41.56 52.76
CA LEU A 15 -9.46 -40.85 52.97
C LEU A 15 -9.40 -40.25 54.39
N ALA A 16 -10.51 -39.70 54.86
CA ALA A 16 -10.71 -39.27 56.24
C ALA A 16 -10.42 -40.40 57.23
N GLN A 17 -10.92 -41.60 56.96
CA GLN A 17 -10.67 -42.77 57.79
C GLN A 17 -9.21 -43.26 57.70
N LYS A 18 -8.61 -43.30 56.49
CA LYS A 18 -7.18 -43.61 56.31
C LYS A 18 -6.29 -42.63 57.10
N LEU A 19 -6.52 -41.32 56.99
CA LEU A 19 -5.76 -40.31 57.70
C LEU A 19 -5.94 -40.45 59.22
N ARG A 20 -7.17 -40.70 59.69
CA ARG A 20 -7.45 -40.95 61.11
C ARG A 20 -6.64 -42.15 61.64
N VAL A 21 -6.65 -43.26 60.91
CA VAL A 21 -5.90 -44.46 61.28
C VAL A 21 -4.39 -44.20 61.26
N ALA A 22 -3.87 -43.52 60.23
CA ALA A 22 -2.44 -43.20 60.12
C ALA A 22 -1.98 -42.30 61.29
N VAL A 23 -2.74 -41.25 61.62
CA VAL A 23 -2.44 -40.35 62.75
C VAL A 23 -2.54 -41.09 64.09
N GLN A 24 -3.51 -41.99 64.25
CA GLN A 24 -3.63 -42.80 65.47
C GLN A 24 -2.44 -43.75 65.63
N LYS A 25 -2.01 -44.43 64.57
CA LYS A 25 -0.82 -45.30 64.60
C LYS A 25 0.48 -44.51 64.85
N LEU A 26 0.58 -43.29 64.32
CA LEU A 26 1.71 -42.40 64.63
C LEU A 26 1.73 -42.03 66.11
N GLY A 27 0.56 -41.69 66.67
CA GLY A 27 0.41 -41.40 68.09
C GLY A 27 0.80 -42.57 68.99
N THR A 28 0.39 -43.81 68.64
CA THR A 28 0.80 -45.00 69.40
C THR A 28 2.30 -45.25 69.30
N ALA A 29 2.90 -45.11 68.10
CA ALA A 29 4.35 -45.29 67.92
C ALA A 29 5.18 -44.30 68.76
N CYS A 30 4.74 -43.04 68.87
CA CYS A 30 5.40 -42.03 69.70
C CYS A 30 5.26 -42.32 71.22
N ILE A 31 4.19 -42.99 71.64
CA ILE A 31 3.98 -43.37 73.05
C ILE A 31 4.83 -44.59 73.40
N GLU A 32 4.91 -45.58 72.51
CA GLU A 32 5.73 -46.79 72.71
C GLU A 32 7.24 -46.49 72.69
N GLU A 33 7.69 -45.49 71.92
CA GLU A 33 9.07 -45.01 71.93
C GLU A 33 9.52 -44.48 73.31
N ARG A 34 8.59 -43.95 74.14
CA ARG A 34 8.88 -43.51 75.52
C ARG A 34 9.11 -44.66 76.50
N ILE A 35 8.79 -45.90 76.13
CA ILE A 35 8.77 -47.08 77.03
C ILE A 35 9.94 -48.04 76.74
N LEU A 36 10.56 -47.98 75.56
CA LEU A 36 11.61 -48.91 75.12
C LEU A 36 13.01 -48.29 75.20
N ASP A 37 13.99 -49.02 75.75
CA ASP A 37 15.42 -48.64 75.79
C ASP A 37 16.11 -48.59 74.40
N ASP A 38 15.39 -48.92 73.31
CA ASP A 38 15.91 -49.03 71.95
C ASP A 38 15.37 -47.91 71.04
N LEU A 39 15.80 -46.68 71.34
CA LEU A 39 15.38 -45.42 70.70
C LEU A 39 15.54 -45.45 69.17
N SER A 40 16.55 -46.16 68.66
CA SER A 40 16.80 -46.24 67.21
C SER A 40 15.67 -46.93 66.45
N ARG A 41 15.09 -48.01 67.02
CA ARG A 41 14.01 -48.78 66.40
C ARG A 41 12.65 -48.06 66.53
N GLY A 42 12.44 -47.38 67.66
CA GLY A 42 11.28 -46.51 67.89
C GLY A 42 11.23 -45.38 66.86
N SER A 43 12.35 -44.67 66.68
CA SER A 43 12.50 -43.59 65.71
C SER A 43 12.22 -44.03 64.28
N GLN A 44 12.72 -45.20 63.86
CA GLN A 44 12.47 -45.75 62.52
C GLN A 44 10.97 -46.02 62.29
N THR A 45 10.28 -46.55 63.31
CA THR A 45 8.83 -46.81 63.28
C THR A 45 8.04 -45.50 63.18
N VAL A 46 8.44 -44.47 63.93
CA VAL A 46 7.82 -43.13 63.85
C VAL A 46 8.00 -42.55 62.44
N VAL A 47 9.17 -42.66 61.83
CA VAL A 47 9.43 -42.21 60.46
C VAL A 47 8.51 -42.90 59.45
N GLU A 48 8.36 -44.22 59.52
CA GLU A 48 7.43 -44.97 58.65
C GLU A 48 5.98 -44.50 58.83
N ARG A 49 5.56 -44.23 60.08
CA ARG A 49 4.20 -43.76 60.37
C ARG A 49 3.96 -42.33 59.92
N VAL A 50 4.98 -41.46 59.99
CA VAL A 50 4.94 -40.13 59.38
C VAL A 50 4.80 -40.24 57.86
N GLN A 51 5.49 -41.17 57.21
CA GLN A 51 5.34 -41.43 55.77
C GLN A 51 3.92 -41.91 55.42
N GLU A 52 3.28 -42.77 56.23
CA GLU A 52 1.87 -43.17 56.05
C GLU A 52 0.92 -41.96 56.11
N VAL A 53 1.14 -41.04 57.06
CA VAL A 53 0.33 -39.80 57.18
C VAL A 53 0.55 -38.87 55.98
N LEU A 54 1.81 -38.69 55.56
CA LEU A 54 2.15 -37.88 54.39
C LEU A 54 1.53 -38.45 53.12
N ALA A 55 1.57 -39.77 52.91
CA ALA A 55 0.96 -40.42 51.76
C ALA A 55 -0.57 -40.19 51.70
N ALA A 56 -1.26 -40.29 52.85
CA ALA A 56 -2.70 -40.02 52.93
C ALA A 56 -3.05 -38.55 52.67
N LEU A 57 -2.23 -37.61 53.17
CA LEU A 57 -2.39 -36.18 52.88
C LEU A 57 -2.12 -35.87 51.40
N HIS A 58 -1.13 -36.53 50.79
CA HIS A 58 -0.80 -36.34 49.38
C HIS A 58 -1.90 -36.88 48.45
N GLU A 59 -2.50 -38.03 48.79
CA GLU A 59 -3.69 -38.57 48.12
C GLU A 59 -4.89 -37.59 48.23
N GLY A 60 -4.99 -36.85 49.34
CA GLY A 60 -6.01 -35.82 49.57
C GLY A 60 -5.77 -34.47 48.89
N SER A 61 -4.55 -34.17 48.46
CA SER A 61 -4.19 -32.92 47.79
C SER A 61 -3.72 -33.12 46.34
N ARG A 62 -3.74 -34.35 45.82
CA ARG A 62 -3.23 -34.68 44.48
C ARG A 62 -3.81 -33.81 43.36
N GLY A 63 -5.13 -33.61 43.34
CA GLY A 63 -5.80 -32.80 42.33
C GLY A 63 -5.48 -31.31 42.43
N THR A 64 -5.49 -30.77 43.64
CA THR A 64 -5.11 -29.37 43.87
C THR A 64 -3.63 -29.11 43.58
N GLN A 65 -2.73 -30.07 43.86
CA GLN A 65 -1.32 -29.97 43.49
C GLN A 65 -1.12 -30.01 41.97
N ALA A 66 -1.87 -30.86 41.26
CA ALA A 66 -1.88 -30.86 39.80
C ALA A 66 -2.34 -29.50 39.23
N CYS A 67 -3.33 -28.86 39.85
CA CYS A 67 -3.77 -27.51 39.48
C CYS A 67 -2.68 -26.45 39.70
N ILE A 68 -1.90 -26.54 40.79
CA ILE A 68 -0.77 -25.62 41.05
C ILE A 68 0.29 -25.77 39.95
N ASN A 69 0.69 -27.00 39.66
CA ASN A 69 1.68 -27.28 38.62
C ASN A 69 1.16 -26.81 37.25
N ALA A 70 -0.12 -27.06 36.96
CA ALA A 70 -0.77 -26.61 35.74
C ALA A 70 -0.75 -25.09 35.59
N ALA A 71 -1.10 -24.34 36.64
CA ALA A 71 -1.07 -22.88 36.62
C ALA A 71 0.34 -22.31 36.35
N ASN A 72 1.38 -22.94 36.91
CA ASN A 72 2.77 -22.56 36.65
C ASN A 72 3.15 -22.80 35.19
N THR A 73 2.80 -23.96 34.63
CA THR A 73 3.05 -24.26 33.21
C THR A 73 2.32 -23.27 32.30
N VAL A 74 1.05 -22.98 32.57
CA VAL A 74 0.27 -22.01 31.78
C VAL A 74 0.87 -20.61 31.87
N SER A 75 1.39 -20.21 33.03
CA SER A 75 2.09 -18.93 33.20
C SER A 75 3.35 -18.85 32.32
N GLY A 76 4.10 -19.95 32.20
CA GLY A 76 5.23 -20.05 31.27
C GLY A 76 4.81 -19.91 29.81
N ILE A 77 3.68 -20.53 29.41
CA ILE A 77 3.11 -20.40 28.06
C ILE A 77 2.72 -18.95 27.78
N ILE A 78 2.10 -18.25 28.74
CA ILE A 78 1.75 -16.84 28.57
C ILE A 78 3.00 -16.00 28.31
N GLY A 79 4.10 -16.22 29.05
CA GLY A 79 5.37 -15.52 28.81
C GLY A 79 5.99 -15.80 27.44
N ASP A 80 5.90 -17.05 26.95
CA ASP A 80 6.32 -17.42 25.59
C ASP A 80 5.46 -16.72 24.51
N LEU A 81 4.15 -16.66 24.73
CA LEU A 81 3.22 -15.96 23.84
C LEU A 81 3.46 -14.45 23.85
N ASP A 82 3.66 -13.82 25.00
CA ASP A 82 3.98 -12.39 25.12
C ASP A 82 5.29 -12.05 24.37
N THR A 83 6.28 -12.94 24.45
CA THR A 83 7.53 -12.83 23.67
C THR A 83 7.28 -12.95 22.17
N THR A 84 6.42 -13.89 21.76
CA THR A 84 6.04 -14.07 20.34
C THR A 84 5.26 -12.85 19.81
N ILE A 85 4.37 -12.26 20.62
CA ILE A 85 3.67 -11.02 20.29
C ILE A 85 4.67 -9.88 20.05
N MET A 86 5.71 -9.77 20.88
CA MET A 86 6.75 -8.77 20.70
C MET A 86 7.50 -8.96 19.37
N PHE A 87 7.86 -10.18 19.01
CA PHE A 87 8.50 -10.47 17.71
C PHE A 87 7.60 -10.15 16.52
N ALA A 88 6.30 -10.48 16.59
CA ALA A 88 5.32 -10.16 15.56
C ALA A 88 5.13 -8.64 15.42
N THR A 89 4.99 -7.92 16.53
CA THR A 89 4.85 -6.45 16.56
C THR A 89 6.09 -5.75 15.96
N ALA A 90 7.27 -6.32 16.17
CA ALA A 90 8.52 -5.83 15.59
C ALA A 90 8.72 -6.22 14.11
N GLY A 91 7.79 -6.97 13.50
CA GLY A 91 7.91 -7.45 12.11
C GLY A 91 9.02 -8.47 11.90
N SER A 92 9.47 -9.13 12.98
CA SER A 92 10.60 -10.08 12.98
C SER A 92 10.16 -11.54 13.03
N LEU A 93 8.85 -11.79 13.11
CA LEU A 93 8.27 -13.13 13.07
C LEU A 93 8.16 -13.61 11.62
N ASN A 94 9.26 -14.18 11.12
CA ASN A 94 9.38 -14.64 9.74
C ASN A 94 9.15 -16.16 9.62
N PRO A 95 8.55 -16.63 8.52
CA PRO A 95 8.40 -18.05 8.24
C PRO A 95 9.77 -18.75 8.18
N GLN A 96 9.93 -19.83 8.95
CA GLN A 96 11.13 -20.69 8.88
C GLN A 96 11.13 -21.62 7.66
N ARG A 97 9.96 -21.82 7.02
CA ARG A 97 9.76 -22.62 5.81
C ARG A 97 8.73 -21.91 4.93
N ASP A 98 9.11 -21.59 3.69
CA ASP A 98 8.27 -20.84 2.73
C ASP A 98 7.00 -21.59 2.26
N SER A 99 6.82 -22.85 2.67
CA SER A 99 5.81 -23.76 2.11
C SER A 99 4.53 -23.94 2.93
N GLU A 100 4.54 -23.67 4.24
CA GLU A 100 3.37 -23.92 5.10
C GLU A 100 2.36 -22.77 5.02
N LYS A 101 1.07 -23.08 4.87
CA LYS A 101 -0.01 -22.08 4.82
C LYS A 101 -0.77 -22.04 6.13
N PHE A 102 -1.35 -20.88 6.43
CA PHE A 102 -2.24 -20.73 7.59
C PHE A 102 -3.39 -21.75 7.60
N GLY A 103 -3.90 -22.09 6.42
CA GLY A 103 -4.96 -23.09 6.24
C GLY A 103 -4.58 -24.50 6.73
N ASP A 104 -3.29 -24.85 6.68
CA ASP A 104 -2.78 -26.17 7.09
C ASP A 104 -2.81 -26.30 8.63
N HIS A 105 -2.50 -25.21 9.34
CA HIS A 105 -2.51 -25.15 10.80
C HIS A 105 -3.91 -24.97 11.39
N ARG A 106 -4.85 -24.44 10.61
CA ARG A 106 -6.21 -24.13 11.03
C ARG A 106 -6.98 -25.32 11.61
N GLU A 107 -6.88 -26.49 10.97
CA GLU A 107 -7.60 -27.68 11.45
C GLU A 107 -7.10 -28.11 12.83
N ALA A 108 -5.79 -28.03 13.05
CA ALA A 108 -5.19 -28.31 14.35
C ALA A 108 -5.66 -27.32 15.42
N ILE A 109 -5.72 -26.02 15.10
CA ILE A 109 -6.25 -24.97 15.99
C ILE A 109 -7.71 -25.24 16.34
N LEU A 110 -8.57 -25.52 15.36
CA LEU A 110 -9.99 -25.80 15.57
C LEU A 110 -10.22 -27.03 16.44
N LYS A 111 -9.47 -28.11 16.19
CA LYS A 111 -9.55 -29.37 16.93
C LYS A 111 -9.13 -29.19 18.38
N THR A 112 -8.00 -28.52 18.62
CA THR A 112 -7.46 -28.29 19.97
C THR A 112 -8.32 -27.30 20.77
N ALA A 113 -8.82 -26.23 20.13
CA ALA A 113 -9.75 -25.30 20.77
C ALA A 113 -11.05 -25.99 21.22
N LYS A 114 -11.62 -26.89 20.41
CA LYS A 114 -12.80 -27.69 20.80
C LYS A 114 -12.50 -28.64 21.94
N ALA A 115 -11.34 -29.30 21.93
CA ALA A 115 -10.91 -30.15 23.03
C ALA A 115 -10.80 -29.36 24.35
N LEU A 116 -10.34 -28.10 24.28
CA LEU A 116 -10.20 -27.24 25.46
C LEU A 116 -11.55 -26.85 26.09
N VAL A 117 -12.62 -26.77 25.29
CA VAL A 117 -14.00 -26.60 25.80
C VAL A 117 -14.44 -27.83 26.59
N GLU A 118 -14.09 -29.04 26.14
CA GLU A 118 -14.38 -30.27 26.88
C GLU A 118 -13.53 -30.37 28.15
N ASP A 119 -12.25 -29.99 28.11
CA ASP A 119 -11.38 -29.91 29.29
C ASP A 119 -11.92 -28.90 30.32
N THR A 120 -12.50 -27.79 29.87
CA THR A 120 -13.16 -26.80 30.74
C THR A 120 -14.31 -27.44 31.51
N LYS A 121 -15.15 -28.25 30.85
CA LYS A 121 -16.24 -28.99 31.52
C LYS A 121 -15.67 -30.03 32.50
N ALA A 122 -14.61 -30.73 32.11
CA ALA A 122 -13.96 -31.74 32.94
C ALA A 122 -13.35 -31.13 34.22
N LEU A 123 -12.76 -29.93 34.14
CA LEU A 123 -12.26 -29.20 35.31
C LEU A 123 -13.38 -28.82 36.29
N VAL A 124 -14.49 -28.28 35.76
CA VAL A 124 -15.65 -27.91 36.59
C VAL A 124 -16.26 -29.14 37.28
N ALA A 125 -16.40 -30.25 36.55
CA ALA A 125 -16.88 -31.51 37.11
C ALA A 125 -15.88 -32.10 38.13
N GLY A 126 -14.58 -32.01 37.84
CA GLY A 126 -13.51 -32.48 38.72
C GLY A 126 -13.48 -31.76 40.06
N ALA A 127 -13.77 -30.45 40.10
CA ALA A 127 -13.85 -29.70 41.36
C ALA A 127 -14.93 -30.23 42.32
N ALA A 128 -16.05 -30.71 41.77
CA ALA A 128 -17.18 -31.26 42.53
C ALA A 128 -17.08 -32.77 42.78
N SER A 129 -16.08 -33.45 42.20
CA SER A 129 -15.90 -34.90 42.28
C SER A 129 -14.76 -35.28 43.24
N ASN A 130 -13.72 -35.96 42.75
CA ASN A 130 -12.58 -36.42 43.56
C ASN A 130 -11.23 -35.91 43.00
N GLN A 131 -10.21 -35.94 43.86
CA GLN A 131 -8.88 -35.42 43.57
C GLN A 131 -8.18 -36.11 42.39
N GLU A 132 -8.47 -37.39 42.13
CA GLU A 132 -7.88 -38.13 41.00
C GLU A 132 -8.42 -37.61 39.67
N GLN A 133 -9.75 -37.49 39.55
CA GLN A 133 -10.39 -36.95 38.34
C GLN A 133 -9.98 -35.49 38.11
N LEU A 134 -9.87 -34.70 39.18
CA LEU A 134 -9.37 -33.33 39.08
C LEU A 134 -7.92 -33.28 38.58
N ALA A 135 -7.04 -34.16 39.07
CA ALA A 135 -5.65 -34.22 38.62
C ALA A 135 -5.55 -34.51 37.11
N VAL A 136 -6.32 -35.49 36.64
CA VAL A 136 -6.36 -35.86 35.21
C VAL A 136 -6.92 -34.70 34.36
N ALA A 137 -8.00 -34.05 34.81
CA ALA A 137 -8.58 -32.91 34.10
C ALA A 137 -7.59 -31.74 33.98
N ALA A 138 -6.85 -31.40 35.05
CA ALA A 138 -5.82 -30.37 35.02
C ALA A 138 -4.67 -30.71 34.06
N GLN A 139 -4.19 -31.96 34.07
CA GLN A 139 -3.14 -32.41 33.16
C GLN A 139 -3.58 -32.40 31.69
N ASN A 140 -4.81 -32.82 31.40
CA ASN A 140 -5.36 -32.77 30.05
C ASN A 140 -5.47 -31.34 29.55
N ALA A 141 -6.00 -30.41 30.38
CA ALA A 141 -6.12 -29.01 30.02
C ALA A 141 -4.76 -28.37 29.68
N VAL A 142 -3.70 -28.69 30.44
CA VAL A 142 -2.32 -28.24 30.16
C VAL A 142 -1.81 -28.77 28.83
N ARG A 143 -1.98 -30.07 28.57
CA ARG A 143 -1.57 -30.67 27.29
C ARG A 143 -2.30 -30.01 26.12
N THR A 144 -3.59 -29.74 26.26
CA THR A 144 -4.39 -29.13 25.21
C THR A 144 -3.98 -27.68 24.94
N ILE A 145 -3.71 -26.87 25.96
CA ILE A 145 -3.27 -25.47 25.76
C ILE A 145 -1.86 -25.37 25.19
N VAL A 146 -0.95 -26.30 25.52
CA VAL A 146 0.38 -26.38 24.87
C VAL A 146 0.20 -26.62 23.37
N ASN A 147 -0.55 -27.66 23.01
CA ASN A 147 -0.80 -28.00 21.60
C ASN A 147 -1.52 -26.87 20.85
N LEU A 148 -2.48 -26.19 21.49
CA LEU A 148 -3.18 -25.04 20.91
C LEU A 148 -2.22 -23.86 20.69
N SER A 149 -1.37 -23.56 21.66
CA SER A 149 -0.40 -22.46 21.58
C SER A 149 0.61 -22.70 20.47
N ASP A 150 1.12 -23.93 20.34
CA ASP A 150 2.06 -24.28 19.26
C ASP A 150 1.38 -24.23 17.88
N ALA A 151 0.16 -24.75 17.75
CA ALA A 151 -0.59 -24.68 16.49
C ALA A 151 -0.88 -23.22 16.07
N VAL A 152 -1.23 -22.35 17.03
CA VAL A 152 -1.45 -20.92 16.76
C VAL A 152 -0.15 -20.20 16.43
N LYS A 153 0.97 -20.48 17.12
CA LYS A 153 2.28 -19.90 16.79
C LYS A 153 2.71 -20.29 15.38
N ASN A 154 2.62 -21.56 15.01
CA ASN A 154 2.96 -22.03 13.66
C ASN A 154 2.04 -21.41 12.60
N GLY A 155 0.74 -21.31 12.90
CA GLY A 155 -0.20 -20.56 12.07
C GLY A 155 0.22 -19.10 11.89
N ALA A 156 0.53 -18.38 12.97
CA ALA A 156 0.96 -16.98 12.90
C ALA A 156 2.25 -16.82 12.07
N VAL A 157 3.24 -17.69 12.26
CA VAL A 157 4.50 -17.69 11.51
C VAL A 157 4.28 -17.93 10.01
N SER A 158 3.26 -18.71 9.63
CA SER A 158 2.89 -18.96 8.22
C SER A 158 2.18 -17.77 7.55
N LEU A 159 1.73 -16.78 8.31
CA LEU A 159 1.25 -15.51 7.75
C LEU A 159 2.47 -14.68 7.31
N SER A 160 2.35 -14.00 6.17
CA SER A 160 3.40 -13.10 5.67
C SER A 160 3.74 -12.05 6.73
N SER A 161 5.03 -11.72 6.89
CA SER A 161 5.49 -10.66 7.78
C SER A 161 4.91 -9.27 7.44
N ASP A 162 4.51 -9.07 6.18
CA ASP A 162 3.72 -7.91 5.72
C ASP A 162 2.34 -7.79 6.41
N ASN A 163 1.86 -8.85 7.06
CA ASN A 163 0.62 -8.87 7.82
C ASN A 163 0.88 -9.12 9.33
N ALA A 164 1.79 -8.32 9.89
CA ALA A 164 2.11 -8.33 11.32
C ALA A 164 0.87 -8.13 12.21
N GLU A 165 -0.12 -7.37 11.76
CA GLU A 165 -1.38 -7.18 12.49
C GLU A 165 -2.15 -8.49 12.66
N ALA A 166 -2.32 -9.29 11.61
CA ALA A 166 -2.99 -10.59 11.70
C ALA A 166 -2.20 -11.59 12.56
N GLN A 167 -0.86 -11.56 12.49
CA GLN A 167 0.01 -12.35 13.37
C GLN A 167 -0.23 -12.00 14.84
N VAL A 168 -0.20 -10.71 15.18
CA VAL A 168 -0.45 -10.23 16.55
C VAL A 168 -1.86 -10.59 17.01
N MET A 169 -2.88 -10.40 16.17
CA MET A 169 -4.27 -10.71 16.51
C MET A 169 -4.48 -12.18 16.90
N VAL A 170 -3.94 -13.13 16.13
CA VAL A 170 -4.15 -14.56 16.42
C VAL A 170 -3.37 -15.00 17.66
N ILE A 171 -2.16 -14.47 17.88
CA ILE A 171 -1.35 -14.80 19.05
C ILE A 171 -1.98 -14.18 20.32
N HIS A 172 -2.48 -12.96 20.25
CA HIS A 172 -3.19 -12.33 21.37
C HIS A 172 -4.43 -13.12 21.77
N ALA A 173 -5.18 -13.64 20.78
CA ALA A 173 -6.37 -14.43 21.04
C ALA A 173 -6.06 -15.74 21.80
N VAL A 174 -4.98 -16.46 21.46
CA VAL A 174 -4.59 -17.66 22.23
C VAL A 174 -3.99 -17.32 23.59
N ARG A 175 -3.32 -16.17 23.72
CA ARG A 175 -2.83 -15.65 25.00
C ARG A 175 -3.97 -15.35 25.96
N ASP A 176 -5.08 -14.78 25.49
CA ASP A 176 -6.28 -14.55 26.30
C ASP A 176 -6.99 -15.85 26.69
N VAL A 177 -6.92 -16.88 25.84
CA VAL A 177 -7.37 -18.24 26.18
C VAL A 177 -6.49 -18.85 27.27
N ALA A 178 -5.16 -18.72 27.18
CA ALA A 178 -4.24 -19.20 28.21
C ALA A 178 -4.45 -18.48 29.55
N ALA A 179 -4.64 -17.16 29.54
CA ALA A 179 -4.94 -16.38 30.73
C ALA A 179 -6.28 -16.80 31.39
N ALA A 180 -7.32 -17.01 30.58
CA ALA A 180 -8.59 -17.52 31.08
C ALA A 180 -8.48 -18.93 31.65
N LEU A 181 -7.67 -19.80 31.04
CA LEU A 181 -7.41 -21.14 31.55
C LEU A 181 -6.68 -21.10 32.90
N SER A 182 -5.69 -20.22 33.06
CA SER A 182 -4.99 -20.05 34.34
C SER A 182 -5.96 -19.64 35.46
N ASN A 183 -6.83 -18.65 35.17
CA ASN A 183 -7.88 -18.23 36.09
C ASN A 183 -8.88 -19.35 36.40
N LEU A 184 -9.28 -20.15 35.40
CA LEU A 184 -10.16 -21.29 35.57
C LEU A 184 -9.52 -22.35 36.48
N ILE A 185 -8.25 -22.71 36.25
CA ILE A 185 -7.50 -23.67 37.07
C ILE A 185 -7.40 -23.17 38.52
N GLN A 186 -7.13 -21.88 38.71
CA GLN A 186 -7.07 -21.27 40.04
C GLN A 186 -8.44 -21.27 40.75
N ALA A 187 -9.52 -20.99 40.02
CA ALA A 187 -10.88 -21.10 40.56
C ALA A 187 -11.25 -22.55 40.89
N THR A 188 -10.82 -23.51 40.06
CA THR A 188 -11.03 -24.95 40.24
C THR A 188 -10.33 -25.44 41.51
N LYS A 189 -9.07 -25.03 41.71
CA LYS A 189 -8.31 -25.31 42.95
C LYS A 189 -9.06 -24.78 44.17
N ASN A 190 -9.55 -23.55 44.12
CA ASN A 190 -10.21 -22.91 45.27
C ASN A 190 -11.57 -23.55 45.59
N ALA A 191 -12.27 -24.03 44.57
CA ALA A 191 -13.57 -24.68 44.70
C ALA A 191 -13.48 -26.20 45.02
N SER A 192 -12.32 -26.81 44.79
CA SER A 192 -12.09 -28.24 45.00
C SER A 192 -12.44 -28.68 46.43
N GLY A 193 -13.29 -29.69 46.54
CA GLY A 193 -13.69 -30.26 47.82
C GLY A 193 -14.67 -29.42 48.64
N ARG A 194 -15.19 -28.31 48.09
CA ARG A 194 -16.23 -27.48 48.71
C ARG A 194 -17.64 -27.94 48.33
N SER A 195 -18.64 -27.48 49.07
CA SER A 195 -20.05 -27.74 48.75
C SER A 195 -20.49 -27.06 47.45
N LEU A 196 -21.49 -27.61 46.77
CA LEU A 196 -22.04 -27.05 45.52
C LEU A 196 -22.62 -25.64 45.66
N HIS A 197 -22.98 -25.22 46.88
CA HIS A 197 -23.54 -23.90 47.19
C HIS A 197 -22.48 -22.89 47.68
N ASP A 198 -21.20 -23.29 47.75
CA ASP A 198 -20.12 -22.39 48.15
C ASP A 198 -19.91 -21.28 47.09
N PRO A 199 -19.68 -20.02 47.49
CA PRO A 199 -19.39 -18.92 46.55
C PRO A 199 -18.23 -19.22 45.59
N ALA A 200 -17.24 -20.03 46.00
CA ALA A 200 -16.13 -20.44 45.13
C ALA A 200 -16.60 -21.28 43.92
N MET A 201 -17.67 -22.08 44.07
CA MET A 201 -18.29 -22.79 42.95
C MET A 201 -18.99 -21.82 41.98
N GLY A 202 -19.51 -20.69 42.48
CA GLY A 202 -20.01 -19.59 41.65
C GLY A 202 -18.91 -18.96 40.80
N HIS A 203 -17.76 -18.62 41.43
CA HIS A 203 -16.60 -18.09 40.72
C HIS A 203 -16.04 -19.08 39.68
N LEU A 204 -16.02 -20.38 39.99
CA LEU A 204 -15.62 -21.42 39.04
C LEU A 204 -16.50 -21.45 37.80
N LYS A 205 -17.82 -21.35 37.97
CA LYS A 205 -18.77 -21.29 36.84
C LYS A 205 -18.55 -20.06 35.97
N GLU A 206 -18.31 -18.89 36.59
CA GLU A 206 -18.04 -17.67 35.82
C GLU A 206 -16.69 -17.76 35.08
N ALA A 207 -15.64 -18.27 35.73
CA ALA A 207 -14.35 -18.51 35.08
C ALA A 207 -14.47 -19.47 33.88
N ALA A 208 -15.29 -20.52 33.99
CA ALA A 208 -15.56 -21.45 32.90
C ALA A 208 -16.30 -20.77 31.74
N LYS A 209 -17.26 -19.88 32.02
CA LYS A 209 -17.97 -19.09 31.01
C LYS A 209 -17.02 -18.14 30.26
N VAL A 210 -16.14 -17.44 31.00
CA VAL A 210 -15.09 -16.59 30.41
C VAL A 210 -14.18 -17.42 29.50
N MET A 211 -13.76 -18.60 29.95
CA MET A 211 -12.94 -19.52 29.16
C MET A 211 -13.60 -19.89 27.81
N VAL A 212 -14.87 -20.33 27.84
CA VAL A 212 -15.62 -20.67 26.62
C VAL A 212 -15.78 -19.45 25.69
N THR A 213 -15.98 -18.27 26.26
CA THR A 213 -16.10 -17.02 25.49
C THR A 213 -14.79 -16.66 24.78
N ASN A 214 -13.65 -16.80 25.46
CA ASN A 214 -12.33 -16.56 24.86
C ASN A 214 -12.01 -17.59 23.78
N VAL A 215 -12.32 -18.87 24.00
CA VAL A 215 -12.16 -19.89 22.95
C VAL A 215 -13.02 -19.55 21.73
N THR A 216 -14.27 -19.15 21.93
CA THR A 216 -15.16 -18.73 20.83
C THR A 216 -14.59 -17.53 20.07
N SER A 217 -13.98 -16.57 20.78
CA SER A 217 -13.37 -15.39 20.19
C SER A 217 -12.10 -15.72 19.38
N LEU A 218 -11.28 -16.67 19.87
CA LEU A 218 -10.17 -17.23 19.11
C LEU A 218 -10.66 -17.88 17.80
N LEU A 219 -11.71 -18.70 17.85
CA LEU A 219 -12.27 -19.33 16.65
C LEU A 219 -12.78 -18.31 15.62
N LYS A 220 -13.40 -17.22 16.07
CA LYS A 220 -13.81 -16.11 15.20
C LYS A 220 -12.59 -15.43 14.56
N THR A 221 -11.56 -15.14 15.35
CA THR A 221 -10.32 -14.51 14.88
C THR A 221 -9.63 -15.34 13.80
N VAL A 222 -9.48 -16.65 14.04
CA VAL A 222 -8.92 -17.60 13.05
C VAL A 222 -9.73 -17.60 11.76
N LYS A 223 -11.07 -17.58 11.85
CA LYS A 223 -11.94 -17.53 10.67
C LYS A 223 -11.79 -16.22 9.89
N THR A 224 -11.75 -15.08 10.57
CA THR A 224 -11.55 -13.77 9.93
C THR A 224 -10.24 -13.73 9.17
N ILE A 225 -9.15 -14.19 9.77
CA ILE A 225 -7.83 -14.23 9.12
C ILE A 225 -7.83 -15.17 7.90
N GLU A 226 -8.50 -16.33 8.00
CA GLU A 226 -8.66 -17.24 6.87
C GLU A 226 -9.42 -16.58 5.70
N ASP A 227 -10.54 -15.91 5.99
CA ASP A 227 -11.35 -15.25 4.97
C ASP A 227 -10.58 -14.10 4.29
N GLU A 228 -9.76 -13.35 5.02
CA GLU A 228 -8.89 -12.32 4.45
C GLU A 228 -7.78 -12.92 3.57
N HIS A 229 -7.15 -14.00 4.00
CA HIS A 229 -6.08 -14.65 3.25
C HIS A 229 -6.56 -15.43 2.03
N GLN A 230 -7.86 -15.78 1.97
CA GLN A 230 -8.48 -16.42 0.81
C GLN A 230 -9.17 -15.44 -0.14
N ARG A 231 -9.27 -14.14 0.20
CA ARG A 231 -10.09 -13.17 -0.54
C ARG A 231 -9.67 -13.01 -2.00
N GLY A 232 -8.38 -12.90 -2.26
CA GLY A 232 -7.81 -12.81 -3.60
C GLY A 232 -7.94 -14.12 -4.38
N THR A 233 -7.74 -15.27 -3.74
CA THR A 233 -7.95 -16.58 -4.36
C THR A 233 -9.40 -16.75 -4.81
N ARG A 234 -10.38 -16.43 -3.96
CA ARG A 234 -11.81 -16.49 -4.31
C ARG A 234 -12.18 -15.52 -5.44
N ALA A 235 -11.64 -14.29 -5.41
CA ALA A 235 -11.87 -13.31 -6.47
C ALA A 235 -11.31 -13.78 -7.82
N LEU A 236 -10.14 -14.41 -7.79
CA LEU A 236 -9.51 -14.99 -8.98
C LEU A 236 -10.32 -16.17 -9.54
N GLU A 237 -10.77 -17.08 -8.68
CA GLU A 237 -11.65 -18.20 -9.06
C GLU A 237 -12.95 -17.72 -9.70
N ALA A 238 -13.61 -16.75 -9.06
CA ALA A 238 -14.84 -16.14 -9.60
C ALA A 238 -14.60 -15.46 -10.95
N ALA A 239 -13.44 -14.84 -11.17
CA ALA A 239 -13.08 -14.25 -12.46
C ALA A 239 -12.83 -15.32 -13.54
N ILE A 240 -12.13 -16.41 -13.21
CA ILE A 240 -11.88 -17.54 -14.12
C ILE A 240 -13.21 -18.20 -14.56
N GLU A 241 -14.13 -18.39 -13.61
CA GLU A 241 -15.45 -18.96 -13.89
C GLU A 241 -16.29 -18.01 -14.74
N ALA A 242 -16.37 -16.73 -14.37
CA ALA A 242 -17.12 -15.73 -15.13
C ALA A 242 -16.62 -15.60 -16.58
N ILE A 243 -15.30 -15.57 -16.79
CA ILE A 243 -14.72 -15.55 -18.14
C ILE A 243 -15.08 -16.83 -18.90
N GLY A 244 -15.06 -18.00 -18.24
CA GLY A 244 -15.47 -19.26 -18.86
C GLY A 244 -16.93 -19.28 -19.30
N GLN A 245 -17.82 -18.70 -18.49
CA GLN A 245 -19.24 -18.52 -18.82
C GLN A 245 -19.40 -17.56 -20.02
N GLU A 246 -18.68 -16.44 -20.02
CA GLU A 246 -18.73 -15.46 -21.12
C GLU A 246 -18.25 -16.06 -22.45
N ILE A 247 -17.16 -16.85 -22.44
CA ILE A 247 -16.69 -17.57 -23.63
C ILE A 247 -17.76 -18.55 -24.12
N SER A 248 -18.44 -19.25 -23.21
CA SER A 248 -19.51 -20.20 -23.59
C SER A 248 -20.71 -19.49 -24.22
N LEU A 249 -21.11 -18.33 -23.69
CA LEU A 249 -22.17 -17.48 -24.25
C LEU A 249 -21.78 -16.86 -25.60
N TYR A 250 -20.49 -16.56 -25.77
CA TYR A 250 -19.94 -16.09 -27.03
C TYR A 250 -20.00 -17.17 -28.11
N ASP A 251 -19.64 -18.41 -27.75
CA ASP A 251 -19.68 -19.58 -28.65
C ASP A 251 -21.10 -19.98 -29.06
N SER A 252 -22.08 -19.84 -28.15
CA SER A 252 -23.49 -20.15 -28.45
C SER A 252 -24.18 -19.07 -29.30
N GLY A 253 -23.58 -17.88 -29.43
CA GLY A 253 -24.19 -16.73 -30.09
C GLY A 253 -25.33 -16.09 -29.28
N GLU A 254 -25.53 -16.47 -28.02
CA GLU A 254 -26.58 -15.91 -27.15
C GLU A 254 -26.14 -14.67 -26.37
N ALA A 255 -24.83 -14.32 -26.42
CA ALA A 255 -24.33 -13.14 -25.73
C ALA A 255 -24.98 -11.82 -26.21
N PRO A 256 -25.29 -10.87 -25.31
CA PRO A 256 -25.89 -9.60 -25.67
C PRO A 256 -24.94 -8.76 -26.54
N SER A 257 -25.36 -8.45 -27.77
CA SER A 257 -24.60 -7.54 -28.65
C SER A 257 -24.83 -6.09 -28.24
N ARG A 258 -23.76 -5.38 -27.86
CA ARG A 258 -23.80 -3.91 -27.76
C ARG A 258 -23.82 -3.36 -29.19
N GLY A 259 -24.97 -2.90 -29.66
CA GLY A 259 -25.07 -2.27 -30.99
C GLY A 259 -24.17 -1.03 -31.07
N GLY A 260 -23.42 -0.89 -32.18
CA GLY A 260 -22.68 0.34 -32.49
C GLY A 260 -21.21 0.41 -32.04
N ALA A 261 -20.57 -0.69 -31.62
CA ALA A 261 -19.13 -0.66 -31.37
C ALA A 261 -18.34 -0.58 -32.69
N THR A 262 -17.39 0.35 -32.74
CA THR A 262 -16.54 0.60 -33.90
C THR A 262 -15.23 -0.19 -33.82
N ALA A 263 -14.49 -0.27 -34.93
CA ALA A 263 -13.15 -0.84 -34.91
C ALA A 263 -12.16 -0.08 -33.99
N GLU A 264 -12.41 1.20 -33.65
CA GLU A 264 -11.62 1.90 -32.63
C GLU A 264 -11.95 1.44 -31.21
N ASP A 265 -13.20 1.08 -30.94
CA ASP A 265 -13.57 0.46 -29.66
C ASP A 265 -12.89 -0.89 -29.49
N LEU A 266 -12.71 -1.65 -30.58
CA LEU A 266 -11.96 -2.91 -30.58
C LEU A 266 -10.47 -2.68 -30.24
N ILE A 267 -9.81 -1.70 -30.88
CA ILE A 267 -8.40 -1.34 -30.60
C ILE A 267 -8.24 -0.77 -29.17
N LYS A 268 -9.25 -0.09 -28.63
CA LYS A 268 -9.22 0.38 -27.25
C LYS A 268 -9.33 -0.78 -26.26
N SER A 269 -10.19 -1.76 -26.54
CA SER A 269 -10.33 -2.98 -25.74
C SER A 269 -9.04 -3.82 -25.72
N THR A 270 -8.29 -3.87 -26.83
CA THR A 270 -6.98 -4.57 -26.86
C THR A 270 -5.95 -3.89 -25.96
N LYS A 271 -5.88 -2.55 -25.92
CA LYS A 271 -5.00 -1.79 -24.99
C LYS A 271 -5.34 -2.08 -23.53
N GLN A 272 -6.63 -2.16 -23.17
CA GLN A 272 -7.07 -2.51 -21.81
C GLN A 272 -6.64 -3.91 -21.40
N LEU A 273 -6.63 -4.85 -22.34
CA LEU A 273 -6.20 -6.21 -22.08
C LEU A 273 -4.71 -6.34 -21.80
N THR A 274 -3.88 -5.59 -22.54
CA THR A 274 -2.43 -5.51 -22.27
C THR A 274 -2.18 -5.01 -20.84
N ALA A 275 -2.94 -4.01 -20.39
CA ALA A 275 -2.87 -3.55 -19.00
C ALA A 275 -3.33 -4.62 -17.99
N ALA A 276 -4.36 -5.40 -18.32
CA ALA A 276 -4.82 -6.53 -17.49
C ALA A 276 -3.74 -7.61 -17.36
N THR A 277 -3.08 -7.97 -18.46
CA THR A 277 -1.96 -8.93 -18.49
C THR A 277 -0.77 -8.44 -17.66
N ALA A 278 -0.39 -7.16 -17.81
CA ALA A 278 0.67 -6.55 -17.03
C ALA A 278 0.35 -6.55 -15.52
N ARG A 279 -0.91 -6.27 -15.14
CA ARG A 279 -1.35 -6.37 -13.74
C ARG A 279 -1.30 -7.78 -13.19
N ALA A 280 -1.70 -8.79 -13.97
CA ALA A 280 -1.59 -10.19 -13.54
C ALA A 280 -0.13 -10.62 -13.35
N ALA A 281 0.78 -10.16 -14.21
CA ALA A 281 2.22 -10.37 -14.05
C ALA A 281 2.78 -9.67 -12.80
N ALA A 282 2.36 -8.43 -12.53
CA ALA A 282 2.74 -7.71 -11.31
C ALA A 282 2.21 -8.41 -10.04
N ALA A 283 0.95 -8.85 -10.05
CA ALA A 283 0.35 -9.60 -8.95
C ALA A 283 1.06 -10.93 -8.67
N ALA A 284 1.70 -11.53 -9.69
CA ALA A 284 2.52 -12.73 -9.52
C ALA A 284 3.89 -12.45 -8.86
N GLN A 285 4.40 -11.23 -8.96
CA GLN A 285 5.64 -10.82 -8.28
C GLN A 285 5.38 -10.57 -6.80
N THR A 286 4.26 -9.91 -6.46
CA THR A 286 3.95 -9.52 -5.09
C THR A 286 3.20 -10.61 -4.32
N LEU A 287 2.36 -11.39 -5.00
CA LEU A 287 1.43 -12.37 -4.42
C LEU A 287 0.54 -11.77 -3.30
N GLN A 288 0.35 -10.45 -3.33
CA GLN A 288 -0.47 -9.71 -2.38
C GLN A 288 -1.95 -9.84 -2.74
N GLN A 289 -2.80 -9.97 -1.72
CA GLN A 289 -4.24 -10.18 -1.91
C GLN A 289 -4.90 -9.03 -2.69
N SER A 290 -4.50 -7.77 -2.43
CA SER A 290 -5.01 -6.59 -3.14
C SER A 290 -4.73 -6.65 -4.65
N ASP A 291 -3.52 -7.06 -5.01
CA ASP A 291 -3.04 -7.05 -6.39
C ASP A 291 -3.71 -8.17 -7.18
N ILE A 292 -3.88 -9.35 -6.56
CA ILE A 292 -4.62 -10.47 -7.13
C ILE A 292 -6.08 -10.09 -7.39
N ILE A 293 -6.76 -9.44 -6.43
CA ILE A 293 -8.14 -8.98 -6.60
C ILE A 293 -8.23 -7.97 -7.75
N ALA A 294 -7.29 -7.01 -7.79
CA ALA A 294 -7.27 -5.99 -8.81
C ALA A 294 -7.02 -6.57 -10.21
N ALA A 295 -6.10 -7.53 -10.33
CA ALA A 295 -5.83 -8.26 -11.58
C ALA A 295 -7.05 -9.06 -12.03
N ALA A 296 -7.68 -9.83 -11.13
CA ALA A 296 -8.86 -10.63 -11.43
C ALA A 296 -10.04 -9.78 -11.93
N ASN A 297 -10.35 -8.68 -11.25
CA ASN A 297 -11.44 -7.79 -11.62
C ASN A 297 -11.22 -7.12 -12.98
N ILE A 298 -10.00 -6.65 -13.25
CA ILE A 298 -9.68 -5.98 -14.51
C ILE A 298 -9.64 -6.97 -15.66
N ALA A 299 -9.06 -8.16 -15.46
CA ALA A 299 -9.06 -9.21 -16.47
C ALA A 299 -10.50 -9.61 -16.84
N ARG A 300 -11.36 -9.84 -15.85
CA ARG A 300 -12.79 -10.14 -16.09
C ARG A 300 -13.47 -9.03 -16.87
N GLN A 301 -13.36 -7.78 -16.42
CA GLN A 301 -14.01 -6.64 -17.08
C GLN A 301 -13.50 -6.47 -18.53
N SER A 302 -12.19 -6.54 -18.72
CA SER A 302 -11.56 -6.37 -20.04
C SER A 302 -11.98 -7.46 -21.01
N VAL A 303 -12.12 -8.72 -20.55
CA VAL A 303 -12.61 -9.82 -21.40
C VAL A 303 -14.08 -9.65 -21.75
N CYS A 304 -14.94 -9.29 -20.79
CA CYS A 304 -16.35 -9.04 -21.08
C CYS A 304 -16.54 -7.90 -22.11
N ASP A 305 -15.84 -6.78 -21.92
CA ASP A 305 -15.90 -5.66 -22.87
C ASP A 305 -15.29 -6.04 -24.23
N LEU A 306 -14.21 -6.83 -24.25
CA LEU A 306 -13.59 -7.32 -25.48
C LEU A 306 -14.55 -8.21 -26.28
N LEU A 307 -15.18 -9.21 -25.67
CA LEU A 307 -16.06 -10.12 -26.38
C LEU A 307 -17.31 -9.38 -26.92
N ALA A 308 -17.85 -8.44 -26.15
CA ALA A 308 -18.95 -7.59 -26.60
C ALA A 308 -18.54 -6.69 -27.79
N THR A 309 -17.37 -6.05 -27.72
CA THR A 309 -16.86 -5.16 -28.78
C THR A 309 -16.44 -5.93 -30.03
N THR A 310 -15.80 -7.08 -29.88
CA THR A 310 -15.41 -7.97 -30.99
C THR A 310 -16.63 -8.40 -31.79
N ARG A 311 -17.71 -8.82 -31.12
CA ARG A 311 -18.94 -9.25 -31.78
C ARG A 311 -19.59 -8.11 -32.56
N ALA A 312 -19.64 -6.92 -31.98
CA ALA A 312 -20.21 -5.74 -32.61
C ALA A 312 -19.35 -5.23 -33.80
N ALA A 313 -18.03 -5.21 -33.66
CA ALA A 313 -17.11 -4.84 -34.73
C ALA A 313 -17.16 -5.85 -35.90
N ALA A 314 -17.27 -7.14 -35.60
CA ALA A 314 -17.39 -8.19 -36.60
C ALA A 314 -18.67 -8.08 -37.45
N LEU A 315 -19.74 -7.47 -36.94
CA LEU A 315 -20.95 -7.17 -37.73
C LEU A 315 -20.72 -6.07 -38.77
N CYS A 316 -19.73 -5.20 -38.56
CA CYS A 316 -19.37 -4.12 -39.47
C CYS A 316 -18.37 -4.55 -40.55
N ALA A 317 -17.94 -5.82 -40.56
CA ALA A 317 -16.96 -6.34 -41.49
C ALA A 317 -17.52 -6.49 -42.91
N ASP A 318 -16.77 -5.99 -43.91
CA ASP A 318 -17.15 -6.07 -45.33
C ASP A 318 -17.06 -7.49 -45.91
N SER A 319 -16.25 -8.37 -45.32
CA SER A 319 -16.06 -9.74 -45.79
C SER A 319 -16.39 -10.78 -44.71
N ALA A 320 -16.93 -11.92 -45.14
CA ALA A 320 -17.21 -13.05 -44.26
C ALA A 320 -15.94 -13.62 -43.61
N ASP A 321 -14.79 -13.54 -44.30
CA ASP A 321 -13.48 -13.96 -43.79
C ASP A 321 -13.00 -13.03 -42.67
N ALA A 322 -13.03 -11.70 -42.88
CA ALA A 322 -12.69 -10.73 -41.85
C ALA A 322 -13.59 -10.83 -40.61
N ARG A 323 -14.89 -11.09 -40.82
CA ARG A 323 -15.85 -11.35 -39.74
C ARG A 323 -15.46 -12.58 -38.92
N TYR A 324 -15.21 -13.71 -39.58
CA TYR A 324 -14.84 -14.96 -38.90
C TYR A 324 -13.53 -14.81 -38.13
N ARG A 325 -12.50 -14.25 -38.78
CA ARG A 325 -11.19 -14.01 -38.16
C ARG A 325 -11.27 -13.10 -36.94
N THR A 326 -12.04 -12.01 -37.02
CA THR A 326 -12.23 -11.09 -35.88
C THR A 326 -12.88 -11.81 -34.70
N LEU A 327 -13.93 -12.61 -34.96
CA LEU A 327 -14.61 -13.35 -33.91
C LEU A 327 -13.72 -14.41 -33.25
N ASP A 328 -12.95 -15.15 -34.06
CA ASP A 328 -12.03 -16.19 -33.61
C ASP A 328 -10.86 -15.61 -32.81
N CYS A 329 -10.25 -14.52 -33.27
CA CYS A 329 -9.21 -13.81 -32.53
C CYS A 329 -9.73 -13.32 -31.17
N GLY A 330 -10.91 -12.69 -31.09
CA GLY A 330 -11.47 -12.25 -29.80
C GLY A 330 -11.73 -13.40 -28.83
N ARG A 331 -12.18 -14.55 -29.34
CA ARG A 331 -12.35 -15.78 -28.56
C ARG A 331 -11.01 -16.31 -28.05
N GLU A 332 -10.00 -16.42 -28.91
CA GLU A 332 -8.68 -16.91 -28.55
C GLU A 332 -8.04 -16.01 -27.48
N VAL A 333 -8.18 -14.70 -27.61
CA VAL A 333 -7.73 -13.74 -26.60
C VAL A 333 -8.37 -14.01 -25.22
N ALA A 334 -9.69 -14.22 -25.16
CA ALA A 334 -10.39 -14.53 -23.92
C ALA A 334 -9.92 -15.86 -23.31
N VAL A 335 -9.69 -16.89 -24.13
CA VAL A 335 -9.16 -18.19 -23.69
C VAL A 335 -7.76 -18.04 -23.10
N GLN A 336 -6.88 -17.27 -23.74
CA GLN A 336 -5.52 -17.05 -23.25
C GLN A 336 -5.50 -16.24 -21.94
N VAL A 337 -6.36 -15.22 -21.79
CA VAL A 337 -6.48 -14.49 -20.52
C VAL A 337 -7.00 -15.40 -19.40
N ARG A 338 -7.98 -16.26 -19.68
CA ARG A 338 -8.43 -17.27 -18.71
C ARG A 338 -7.31 -18.21 -18.30
N SER A 339 -6.50 -18.67 -19.26
CA SER A 339 -5.33 -19.53 -19.01
C SER A 339 -4.27 -18.83 -18.14
N LEU A 340 -4.03 -17.54 -18.36
CA LEU A 340 -3.14 -16.73 -17.51
C LEU A 340 -3.62 -16.68 -16.06
N LEU A 341 -4.92 -16.45 -15.83
CA LEU A 341 -5.49 -16.44 -14.48
C LEU A 341 -5.40 -17.81 -13.79
N ILE A 342 -5.58 -18.91 -14.53
CA ILE A 342 -5.38 -20.28 -14.00
C ILE A 342 -3.91 -20.52 -13.63
N THR A 343 -2.98 -20.01 -14.43
CA THR A 343 -1.54 -20.09 -14.14
C THR A 343 -1.19 -19.26 -12.89
N LEU A 344 -1.77 -18.07 -12.74
CA LEU A 344 -1.66 -17.25 -11.53
C LEU A 344 -2.23 -17.98 -10.30
N GLN A 345 -3.38 -18.66 -10.43
CA GLN A 345 -3.95 -19.48 -9.35
C GLN A 345 -3.01 -20.62 -8.96
N THR A 346 -2.41 -21.29 -9.94
CA THR A 346 -1.43 -22.36 -9.69
C THR A 346 -0.21 -21.84 -8.93
N LEU A 347 0.27 -20.64 -9.27
CA LEU A 347 1.37 -19.97 -8.57
C LEU A 347 1.01 -19.59 -7.13
N ILE A 348 -0.23 -19.14 -6.88
CA ILE A 348 -0.73 -18.88 -5.51
C ILE A 348 -0.76 -20.18 -4.70
N ILE A 349 -1.10 -21.30 -5.33
CA ILE A 349 -1.15 -22.60 -4.67
C ILE A 349 0.28 -23.16 -4.44
N ARG A 350 1.18 -22.99 -5.42
CA ARG A 350 2.56 -23.51 -5.44
C ARG A 350 3.57 -22.37 -5.59
N ARG A 351 3.83 -21.65 -4.50
CA ARG A 351 4.67 -20.43 -4.50
C ARG A 351 6.12 -20.69 -4.91
N ASP A 352 6.64 -21.88 -4.63
CA ASP A 352 8.05 -22.26 -4.84
C ASP A 352 8.31 -22.96 -6.17
N ASP A 353 7.33 -23.02 -7.09
CA ASP A 353 7.53 -23.65 -8.40
C ASP A 353 8.11 -22.65 -9.42
N PRO A 354 9.42 -22.75 -9.78
CA PRO A 354 10.02 -21.87 -10.77
C PRO A 354 9.36 -22.01 -12.15
N HIS A 355 8.81 -23.19 -12.47
CA HIS A 355 8.13 -23.42 -13.75
C HIS A 355 6.80 -22.66 -13.84
N ALA A 356 6.13 -22.41 -12.71
CA ALA A 356 4.87 -21.67 -12.69
C ALA A 356 5.06 -20.19 -13.03
N ARG A 357 6.19 -19.58 -12.61
CA ARG A 357 6.54 -18.20 -12.97
C ARG A 357 6.89 -18.08 -14.45
N ASP A 358 7.69 -19.00 -14.97
CA ASP A 358 8.05 -19.04 -16.38
C ASP A 358 6.81 -19.28 -17.27
N ALA A 359 5.90 -20.15 -16.84
CA ALA A 359 4.63 -20.39 -17.51
C ALA A 359 3.75 -19.13 -17.57
N LEU A 360 3.77 -18.28 -16.53
CA LEU A 360 3.01 -17.03 -16.51
C LEU A 360 3.58 -15.98 -17.49
N LEU A 361 4.91 -15.87 -17.56
CA LEU A 361 5.59 -15.01 -18.54
C LEU A 361 5.31 -15.47 -19.96
N GLU A 362 5.33 -16.78 -20.18
CA GLU A 362 4.99 -17.39 -21.46
C GLU A 362 3.52 -17.15 -21.84
N ALA A 363 2.59 -17.31 -20.90
CA ALA A 363 1.18 -16.96 -21.11
C ALA A 363 1.00 -15.46 -21.44
N SER A 364 1.76 -14.58 -20.80
CA SER A 364 1.73 -13.13 -21.07
C SER A 364 2.23 -12.81 -22.48
N ARG A 365 3.32 -13.47 -22.95
CA ARG A 365 3.81 -13.33 -24.33
C ARG A 365 2.79 -13.85 -25.35
N ARG A 366 2.13 -14.97 -25.06
CA ARG A 366 1.08 -15.53 -25.92
C ARG A 366 -0.08 -14.57 -26.06
N ILE A 367 -0.55 -13.97 -24.96
CA ILE A 367 -1.61 -12.95 -25.00
C ILE A 367 -1.19 -11.77 -25.86
N ALA A 368 0.02 -11.24 -25.68
CA ALA A 368 0.51 -10.10 -26.47
C ALA A 368 0.46 -10.38 -27.99
N ARG A 369 0.84 -11.60 -28.40
CA ARG A 369 0.76 -12.02 -29.81
C ARG A 369 -0.69 -12.05 -30.33
N VAL A 370 -1.60 -12.73 -29.62
CA VAL A 370 -3.01 -12.85 -30.06
C VAL A 370 -3.73 -11.49 -30.01
N VAL A 371 -3.39 -10.64 -29.05
CA VAL A 371 -3.89 -9.25 -28.98
C VAL A 371 -3.40 -8.41 -30.16
N GLY A 372 -2.15 -8.59 -30.59
CA GLY A 372 -1.62 -7.97 -31.80
C GLY A 372 -2.34 -8.42 -33.07
N GLU A 373 -2.65 -9.72 -33.17
CA GLU A 373 -3.45 -10.28 -34.27
C GLU A 373 -4.87 -9.67 -34.30
N LEU A 374 -5.52 -9.54 -33.14
CA LEU A 374 -6.85 -8.92 -33.02
C LEU A 374 -6.83 -7.41 -33.36
N ALA A 375 -5.78 -6.70 -32.97
CA ALA A 375 -5.60 -5.29 -33.34
C ALA A 375 -5.47 -5.13 -34.87
N SER A 376 -4.69 -6.01 -35.51
CA SER A 376 -4.59 -6.04 -36.98
C SER A 376 -5.92 -6.34 -37.66
N CYS A 377 -6.75 -7.23 -37.09
CA CYS A 377 -8.13 -7.41 -37.55
C CYS A 377 -8.94 -6.10 -37.45
N GLY A 378 -8.81 -5.35 -36.35
CA GLY A 378 -9.43 -4.03 -36.19
C GLY A 378 -9.00 -3.00 -37.25
N GLU A 379 -7.72 -2.99 -37.63
CA GLU A 379 -7.20 -2.13 -38.68
C GLU A 379 -7.76 -2.51 -40.07
N LEU A 380 -7.84 -3.81 -40.37
CA LEU A 380 -8.40 -4.32 -41.63
C LEU A 380 -9.89 -4.02 -41.79
N LEU A 381 -10.63 -3.86 -40.68
CA LEU A 381 -12.05 -3.47 -40.68
C LEU A 381 -12.27 -1.99 -41.02
N LYS A 382 -11.22 -1.17 -41.10
CA LYS A 382 -11.31 0.29 -41.15
C LYS A 382 -10.98 0.94 -42.50
N GLY A 383 -10.37 0.23 -43.44
CA GLY A 383 -9.89 0.80 -44.71
C GLY A 383 -8.79 1.86 -44.53
N ASP A 384 -8.11 2.24 -45.62
CA ASP A 384 -6.83 2.99 -45.66
C ASP A 384 -6.80 4.42 -45.08
N SER A 385 -7.84 4.90 -44.39
CA SER A 385 -8.00 6.32 -44.00
C SER A 385 -7.99 6.62 -42.50
N TRP A 386 -7.34 5.79 -41.67
CA TRP A 386 -7.31 5.98 -40.22
C TRP A 386 -5.92 6.31 -39.67
N THR A 387 -5.87 7.28 -38.76
CA THR A 387 -4.70 7.68 -37.94
C THR A 387 -5.09 7.58 -36.47
N ASP A 388 -4.29 6.91 -35.62
CA ASP A 388 -4.60 6.67 -34.20
C ASP A 388 -4.68 8.00 -33.41
N PRO A 389 -5.86 8.37 -32.86
CA PRO A 389 -5.98 9.56 -32.00
C PRO A 389 -5.16 9.50 -30.71
N SER A 390 -4.63 8.33 -30.37
CA SER A 390 -3.78 8.03 -29.21
C SER A 390 -2.35 7.63 -29.60
N ASP A 391 -1.93 7.89 -30.85
CA ASP A 391 -0.52 7.84 -31.22
C ASP A 391 0.25 8.91 -30.41
N PRO A 392 1.26 8.52 -29.59
CA PRO A 392 2.08 9.45 -28.83
C PRO A 392 2.68 10.58 -29.69
N THR A 393 2.97 10.30 -30.95
CA THR A 393 3.51 11.29 -31.88
C THR A 393 2.46 12.30 -32.34
N ALA A 394 1.23 11.85 -32.61
CA ALA A 394 0.09 12.74 -32.95
C ALA A 394 -0.36 13.58 -31.74
N VAL A 395 -0.36 13.00 -30.54
CA VAL A 395 -0.67 13.72 -29.29
C VAL A 395 0.39 14.80 -29.03
N ALA A 396 1.68 14.46 -29.14
CA ALA A 396 2.76 15.43 -28.96
C ALA A 396 2.72 16.54 -30.01
N GLU A 397 2.38 16.23 -31.26
CA GLU A 397 2.21 17.24 -32.32
C GLU A 397 1.04 18.19 -32.03
N ASN A 398 -0.13 17.66 -31.65
CA ASN A 398 -1.30 18.47 -31.30
C ASN A 398 -1.04 19.37 -30.07
N GLU A 399 -0.36 18.85 -29.05
CA GLU A 399 0.00 19.63 -27.86
C GLU A 399 1.01 20.75 -28.18
N LEU A 400 2.01 20.49 -29.02
CA LEU A 400 2.96 21.53 -29.45
C LEU A 400 2.28 22.63 -30.27
N ILE A 401 1.36 22.27 -31.16
CA ILE A 401 0.56 23.24 -31.92
C ILE A 401 -0.33 24.05 -30.97
N GLY A 402 -0.96 23.39 -29.99
CA GLY A 402 -1.73 24.05 -28.93
C GLY A 402 -0.90 25.03 -28.11
N ALA A 403 0.33 24.65 -27.73
CA ALA A 403 1.27 25.52 -27.03
C ALA A 403 1.67 26.74 -27.88
N ALA A 404 1.95 26.57 -29.17
CA ALA A 404 2.26 27.67 -30.08
C ALA A 404 1.09 28.66 -30.23
N ASN A 405 -0.14 28.15 -30.34
CA ASN A 405 -1.36 28.97 -30.41
C ASN A 405 -1.62 29.72 -29.10
N SER A 406 -1.38 29.07 -27.95
CA SER A 406 -1.51 29.71 -26.63
C SER A 406 -0.51 30.86 -26.44
N ILE A 407 0.73 30.67 -26.87
CA ILE A 407 1.77 31.71 -26.86
C ILE A 407 1.40 32.87 -27.79
N GLU A 408 0.85 32.57 -28.96
CA GLU A 408 0.36 33.58 -29.90
C GLU A 408 -0.77 34.43 -29.29
N ALA A 409 -1.75 33.79 -28.65
CA ALA A 409 -2.82 34.50 -27.95
C ALA A 409 -2.26 35.40 -26.83
N ALA A 410 -1.25 34.94 -26.09
CA ALA A 410 -0.57 35.74 -25.06
C ALA A 410 0.19 36.94 -25.66
N ALA A 411 0.85 36.77 -26.81
CA ALA A 411 1.54 37.84 -27.54
C ALA A 411 0.54 38.89 -28.09
N VAL A 412 -0.59 38.44 -28.62
CA VAL A 412 -1.67 39.34 -29.09
C VAL A 412 -2.26 40.12 -27.92
N LYS A 413 -2.50 39.48 -26.77
CA LYS A 413 -2.96 40.17 -25.56
C LYS A 413 -1.97 41.26 -25.12
N LEU A 414 -0.66 41.01 -25.19
CA LEU A 414 0.38 42.02 -24.97
C LEU A 414 0.34 43.19 -25.96
N SER A 415 -0.09 42.96 -27.21
CA SER A 415 -0.15 44.01 -28.24
C SER A 415 -1.30 45.01 -28.04
N GLN A 416 -2.37 44.57 -27.36
CA GLN A 416 -3.57 45.38 -27.12
C GLN A 416 -3.46 46.25 -25.86
N LEU A 417 -2.42 46.03 -25.05
CA LEU A 417 -2.19 46.77 -23.81
C LEU A 417 -1.53 48.12 -24.11
N ARG A 418 -2.10 49.19 -23.53
CA ARG A 418 -1.53 50.54 -23.61
C ARG A 418 -0.75 50.84 -22.33
N PRO A 419 0.42 51.50 -22.42
CA PRO A 419 1.13 51.98 -21.25
C PRO A 419 0.30 53.02 -20.48
N ARG A 420 0.63 53.21 -19.19
CA ARG A 420 -0.15 54.04 -18.27
C ARG A 420 -0.18 55.50 -18.75
N GLN A 421 -1.35 56.06 -19.08
CA GLN A 421 -1.48 57.51 -19.35
C GLN A 421 -1.29 58.27 -18.04
N THR A 422 -0.08 58.77 -17.78
CA THR A 422 0.17 59.74 -16.71
C THR A 422 0.39 61.12 -17.33
N GLN A 423 -0.32 62.13 -16.82
CA GLN A 423 -0.29 63.52 -17.29
C GLN A 423 1.01 64.28 -16.95
N LYS A 424 2.15 63.59 -16.80
CA LYS A 424 3.47 64.20 -16.59
C LYS A 424 4.44 63.71 -17.67
N VAL A 425 4.94 64.66 -18.46
CA VAL A 425 6.20 64.58 -19.25
C VAL A 425 7.33 64.19 -18.27
N ASP A 426 8.29 63.29 -18.49
CA ASP A 426 8.76 62.44 -19.60
C ASP A 426 9.61 61.30 -18.96
N ASP A 427 10.12 60.36 -19.78
CA ASP A 427 11.02 59.22 -19.51
C ASP A 427 10.38 57.85 -19.18
N SER A 428 9.39 57.76 -18.28
CA SER A 428 8.84 56.44 -17.87
C SER A 428 8.07 55.70 -18.98
N LEU A 429 7.47 56.44 -19.92
CA LEU A 429 6.72 55.86 -21.05
C LEU A 429 7.65 55.12 -22.02
N THR A 430 8.90 55.58 -22.18
CA THR A 430 9.88 54.91 -23.06
C THR A 430 10.32 53.57 -22.48
N PHE A 431 10.44 53.47 -21.16
CA PHE A 431 10.77 52.23 -20.47
C PHE A 431 9.63 51.21 -20.58
N ASP A 432 8.38 51.61 -20.31
CA ASP A 432 7.21 50.73 -20.44
C ASP A 432 7.06 50.19 -21.88
N GLU A 433 7.32 51.03 -22.88
CA GLU A 433 7.33 50.64 -24.29
C GLU A 433 8.48 49.69 -24.63
N GLN A 434 9.69 49.91 -24.09
CA GLN A 434 10.83 49.02 -24.25
C GLN A 434 10.59 47.64 -23.61
N ILE A 435 9.98 47.59 -22.41
CA ILE A 435 9.61 46.35 -21.73
C ILE A 435 8.54 45.58 -22.53
N LEU A 436 7.49 46.27 -22.99
CA LEU A 436 6.45 45.65 -23.82
C LEU A 436 7.02 45.14 -25.15
N ALA A 437 7.89 45.91 -25.80
CA ALA A 437 8.54 45.51 -27.04
C ALA A 437 9.44 44.27 -26.84
N ALA A 438 10.23 44.24 -25.76
CA ALA A 438 11.08 43.11 -25.44
C ALA A 438 10.26 41.86 -25.03
N ALA A 439 9.19 42.01 -24.26
CA ALA A 439 8.28 40.90 -23.93
C ALA A 439 7.58 40.32 -25.18
N LYS A 440 7.15 41.18 -26.11
CA LYS A 440 6.62 40.76 -27.42
C LYS A 440 7.66 40.01 -28.24
N SER A 441 8.89 40.53 -28.31
CA SER A 441 10.00 39.89 -29.02
C SER A 441 10.28 38.50 -28.47
N ILE A 442 10.22 38.31 -27.14
CA ILE A 442 10.37 36.99 -26.50
C ILE A 442 9.22 36.08 -26.91
N ALA A 443 7.96 36.53 -26.80
CA ALA A 443 6.80 35.70 -27.14
C ALA A 443 6.83 35.24 -28.61
N THR A 444 7.22 36.11 -29.55
CA THR A 444 7.38 35.76 -30.97
C THR A 444 8.55 34.80 -31.21
N ALA A 445 9.68 34.99 -30.52
CA ALA A 445 10.82 34.09 -30.62
C ALA A 445 10.47 32.68 -30.08
N VAL A 446 9.74 32.60 -28.97
CA VAL A 446 9.30 31.32 -28.40
C VAL A 446 8.23 30.66 -29.27
N GLN A 447 7.31 31.42 -29.86
CA GLN A 447 6.35 30.88 -30.82
C GLN A 447 7.06 30.23 -32.03
N THR A 448 8.09 30.89 -32.54
CA THR A 448 8.92 30.37 -33.64
C THR A 448 9.69 29.12 -33.22
N LEU A 449 10.18 29.09 -31.97
CA LEU A 449 10.84 27.92 -31.38
C LEU A 449 9.90 26.72 -31.30
N VAL A 450 8.68 26.89 -30.78
CA VAL A 450 7.71 25.78 -30.64
C VAL A 450 7.29 25.26 -32.02
N LYS A 451 7.08 26.14 -33.01
CA LYS A 451 6.81 25.74 -34.40
C LYS A 451 8.00 24.98 -35.02
N ALA A 452 9.24 25.38 -34.72
CA ALA A 452 10.44 24.66 -35.15
C ALA A 452 10.57 23.30 -34.44
N ALA A 453 10.15 23.19 -33.17
CA ALA A 453 10.13 21.93 -32.43
C ALA A 453 9.11 20.95 -33.02
N SER A 454 7.91 21.41 -33.39
CA SER A 454 6.93 20.59 -34.12
C SER A 454 7.47 20.10 -35.46
N ALA A 455 8.17 20.97 -36.21
CA ALA A 455 8.78 20.58 -37.47
C ALA A 455 9.89 19.54 -37.29
N ALA A 456 10.71 19.68 -36.25
CA ALA A 456 11.77 18.71 -35.92
C ALA A 456 11.18 17.36 -35.48
N GLN A 457 10.11 17.35 -34.69
CA GLN A 457 9.39 16.12 -34.36
C GLN A 457 8.79 15.45 -35.60
N ARG A 458 8.14 16.23 -36.48
CA ARG A 458 7.54 15.68 -37.72
C ARG A 458 8.61 15.08 -38.64
N GLU A 459 9.79 15.69 -38.72
CA GLU A 459 10.93 15.16 -39.47
C GLU A 459 11.42 13.83 -38.88
N LEU A 460 11.46 13.70 -37.55
CA LEU A 460 11.83 12.44 -36.88
C LEU A 460 10.84 11.31 -37.15
N VAL A 461 9.54 11.61 -37.17
CA VAL A 461 8.50 10.65 -37.55
C VAL A 461 8.65 10.24 -39.01
N ALA A 462 8.85 11.20 -39.92
CA ALA A 462 9.03 10.92 -41.35
C ALA A 462 10.30 10.12 -41.67
N GLN A 463 11.35 10.23 -40.86
CA GLN A 463 12.59 9.46 -40.99
C GLN A 463 12.48 8.03 -40.42
N GLY A 464 11.34 7.64 -39.82
CA GLY A 464 11.16 6.33 -39.21
C GLY A 464 12.00 6.11 -37.95
N ARG A 465 12.51 7.20 -37.33
CA ARG A 465 13.32 7.15 -36.10
C ARG A 465 12.48 7.18 -34.81
N LEU A 466 11.18 7.38 -34.97
CA LEU A 466 10.14 7.18 -33.97
C LEU A 466 9.28 6.03 -34.51
N GLU A 467 9.26 4.88 -33.85
CA GLU A 467 8.49 3.73 -34.36
C GLU A 467 6.99 4.00 -34.20
N SER A 468 6.22 3.78 -35.28
CA SER A 468 4.76 3.96 -35.29
C SER A 468 3.99 2.82 -34.59
N HIS A 469 4.67 1.79 -34.07
CA HIS A 469 4.06 0.61 -33.45
C HIS A 469 4.34 0.52 -31.94
N PRO A 470 3.33 0.73 -31.07
CA PRO A 470 3.51 0.90 -29.63
C PRO A 470 3.33 -0.40 -28.85
N ALA A 471 3.99 -1.49 -29.22
CA ALA A 471 3.84 -2.74 -28.47
C ALA A 471 4.78 -2.83 -27.24
N PHE A 472 5.99 -2.27 -27.29
CA PHE A 472 6.98 -2.45 -26.21
C PHE A 472 7.96 -1.28 -25.95
N ALA A 473 7.93 -0.16 -26.69
CA ALA A 473 8.90 0.92 -26.52
C ALA A 473 8.52 1.89 -25.40
N THR A 474 8.90 1.57 -24.16
CA THR A 474 8.79 2.47 -23.00
C THR A 474 9.53 3.80 -23.23
N ASP A 475 10.57 3.79 -24.07
CA ASP A 475 11.46 4.92 -24.32
C ASP A 475 10.88 5.98 -25.29
N ASP A 476 10.01 5.58 -26.24
CA ASP A 476 9.38 6.52 -27.19
C ASP A 476 8.21 7.27 -26.53
N TYR A 477 7.46 6.57 -25.66
CA TYR A 477 6.45 7.17 -24.79
C TYR A 477 7.07 8.15 -23.78
N GLN A 478 8.18 7.78 -23.14
CA GLN A 478 8.89 8.67 -22.21
C GLN A 478 9.47 9.92 -22.90
N TRP A 479 9.97 9.78 -24.14
CA TRP A 479 10.48 10.92 -24.90
C TRP A 479 9.37 11.88 -25.33
N SER A 480 8.26 11.36 -25.85
CA SER A 480 7.11 12.18 -26.26
C SER A 480 6.45 12.90 -25.08
N GLU A 481 6.30 12.24 -23.92
CA GLU A 481 5.88 12.88 -22.66
C GLU A 481 6.89 13.95 -22.19
N GLY A 482 8.20 13.69 -22.32
CA GLY A 482 9.26 14.67 -22.03
C GLY A 482 9.18 15.91 -22.92
N LEU A 483 8.86 15.73 -24.20
CA LEU A 483 8.68 16.83 -25.16
C LEU A 483 7.40 17.63 -24.88
N ILE A 484 6.29 16.94 -24.59
CA ILE A 484 5.01 17.57 -24.22
C ILE A 484 5.18 18.40 -22.96
N SER A 485 5.77 17.84 -21.91
CA SER A 485 5.98 18.52 -20.63
C SER A 485 6.89 19.75 -20.78
N ALA A 486 7.99 19.65 -21.54
CA ALA A 486 8.85 20.79 -21.84
C ALA A 486 8.11 21.90 -22.60
N SER A 487 7.25 21.55 -23.57
CA SER A 487 6.46 22.52 -24.33
C SER A 487 5.42 23.25 -23.48
N ARG A 488 4.72 22.54 -22.58
CA ARG A 488 3.77 23.14 -21.62
C ARG A 488 4.47 24.08 -20.65
N LEU A 489 5.65 23.68 -20.17
CA LEU A 489 6.49 24.50 -19.29
C LEU A 489 6.93 25.80 -19.98
N VAL A 490 7.27 25.75 -21.27
CA VAL A 490 7.59 26.92 -22.10
C VAL A 490 6.37 27.84 -22.26
N ALA A 491 5.21 27.29 -22.61
CA ALA A 491 3.97 28.07 -22.76
C ALA A 491 3.56 28.77 -21.45
N ALA A 492 3.64 28.05 -20.32
CA ALA A 492 3.36 28.60 -19.00
C ALA A 492 4.34 29.72 -18.61
N ALA A 493 5.65 29.54 -18.89
CA ALA A 493 6.66 30.56 -18.60
C ALA A 493 6.43 31.84 -19.42
N VAL A 494 6.06 31.71 -20.70
CA VAL A 494 5.71 32.88 -21.53
C VAL A 494 4.44 33.57 -21.03
N HIS A 495 3.44 32.82 -20.59
CA HIS A 495 2.23 33.41 -19.99
C HIS A 495 2.58 34.25 -18.76
N GLN A 496 3.38 33.69 -17.84
CA GLN A 496 3.85 34.41 -16.65
C GLN A 496 4.68 35.64 -17.00
N LEU A 497 5.50 35.57 -18.06
CA LEU A 497 6.24 36.73 -18.57
C LEU A 497 5.28 37.82 -19.08
N CYS A 498 4.27 37.45 -19.88
CA CYS A 498 3.28 38.39 -20.38
C CYS A 498 2.48 39.06 -19.25
N GLU A 499 2.12 38.29 -18.23
CA GLU A 499 1.44 38.80 -17.03
C GLU A 499 2.34 39.72 -16.21
N ALA A 500 3.60 39.36 -16.01
CA ALA A 500 4.57 40.18 -15.29
C ALA A 500 4.87 41.49 -16.04
N ALA A 501 5.03 41.44 -17.36
CA ALA A 501 5.22 42.64 -18.19
C ALA A 501 3.99 43.55 -18.15
N ASN A 502 2.78 42.98 -18.25
CA ASN A 502 1.55 43.75 -18.13
C ASN A 502 1.39 44.38 -16.74
N ALA A 503 1.62 43.62 -15.68
CA ALA A 503 1.52 44.12 -14.31
C ALA A 503 2.56 45.21 -14.02
N LEU A 504 3.77 45.12 -14.58
CA LEU A 504 4.82 46.12 -14.40
C LEU A 504 4.40 47.46 -15.04
N VAL A 505 3.95 47.42 -16.28
CA VAL A 505 3.48 48.60 -17.03
C VAL A 505 2.26 49.27 -16.38
N GLN A 506 1.44 48.49 -15.67
CA GLN A 506 0.31 49.01 -14.89
C GLN A 506 0.73 49.56 -13.51
N GLY A 507 1.97 49.31 -13.07
CA GLY A 507 2.48 49.67 -11.75
C GLY A 507 2.07 48.72 -10.61
N HIS A 508 1.76 47.47 -10.94
CA HIS A 508 1.26 46.44 -10.03
C HIS A 508 2.25 45.29 -9.78
N SER A 509 3.44 45.32 -10.38
CA SER A 509 4.51 44.36 -10.11
C SER A 509 5.88 45.01 -10.16
N SER A 510 6.90 44.34 -9.62
CA SER A 510 8.28 44.81 -9.62
C SER A 510 9.10 44.30 -10.81
N GLU A 511 10.16 45.03 -11.11
CA GLU A 511 11.17 44.74 -12.14
C GLU A 511 11.86 43.39 -11.87
N GLU A 512 12.08 43.02 -10.60
CA GLU A 512 12.67 41.72 -10.24
C GLU A 512 11.75 40.55 -10.58
N LYS A 513 10.43 40.73 -10.45
CA LYS A 513 9.44 39.71 -10.86
C LYS A 513 9.48 39.50 -12.37
N LEU A 514 9.62 40.58 -13.14
CA LEU A 514 9.79 40.52 -14.58
C LEU A 514 11.12 39.83 -14.98
N ILE A 515 12.22 40.18 -14.32
CA ILE A 515 13.53 39.54 -14.53
C ILE A 515 13.46 38.04 -14.22
N SER A 516 12.77 37.65 -13.15
CA SER A 516 12.57 36.24 -12.80
C SER A 516 11.76 35.50 -13.87
N ALA A 517 10.68 36.11 -14.36
CA ALA A 517 9.86 35.51 -15.43
C ALA A 517 10.65 35.37 -16.74
N ALA A 518 11.48 36.36 -17.10
CA ALA A 518 12.35 36.30 -18.28
C ALA A 518 13.39 35.18 -18.18
N LYS A 519 14.02 35.00 -17.00
CA LYS A 519 14.95 33.89 -16.73
C LYS A 519 14.27 32.53 -16.78
N GLN A 520 13.03 32.43 -16.28
CA GLN A 520 12.23 31.21 -16.37
C GLN A 520 11.98 30.83 -17.82
N VAL A 521 11.65 31.80 -18.70
CA VAL A 521 11.47 31.54 -20.14
C VAL A 521 12.76 31.02 -20.79
N ALA A 522 13.92 31.61 -20.47
CA ALA A 522 15.21 31.14 -20.97
C ALA A 522 15.52 29.69 -20.50
N SER A 523 15.24 29.37 -19.23
CA SER A 523 15.42 28.03 -18.66
C SER A 523 14.50 27.00 -19.32
N SER A 524 13.20 27.30 -19.43
CA SER A 524 12.22 26.42 -20.07
C SER A 524 12.58 26.17 -21.54
N THR A 525 13.08 27.19 -22.24
CA THR A 525 13.55 27.10 -23.62
C THR A 525 14.76 26.17 -23.74
N ALA A 526 15.71 26.26 -22.81
CA ALA A 526 16.85 25.34 -22.78
C ALA A 526 16.40 23.88 -22.56
N HIS A 527 15.42 23.65 -21.68
CA HIS A 527 14.87 22.31 -21.44
C HIS A 527 14.21 21.74 -22.70
N LEU A 528 13.43 22.54 -23.42
CA LEU A 528 12.82 22.12 -24.69
C LEU A 528 13.87 21.79 -25.76
N LEU A 529 14.94 22.59 -25.87
CA LEU A 529 16.04 22.32 -26.81
C LEU A 529 16.75 21.00 -26.49
N VAL A 530 16.98 20.71 -25.21
CA VAL A 530 17.58 19.45 -24.76
C VAL A 530 16.65 18.28 -25.07
N ALA A 531 15.35 18.39 -24.76
CA ALA A 531 14.36 17.37 -25.04
C ALA A 531 14.30 17.00 -26.53
N CYS A 532 14.34 18.00 -27.43
CA CYS A 532 14.41 17.77 -28.87
C CYS A 532 15.74 17.13 -29.31
N LYS A 533 16.87 17.49 -28.69
CA LYS A 533 18.21 17.05 -29.11
C LYS A 533 18.48 15.55 -28.89
N VAL A 534 17.77 14.88 -27.97
CA VAL A 534 18.01 13.48 -27.61
C VAL A 534 17.89 12.51 -28.80
N LYS A 535 17.03 12.82 -29.79
CA LYS A 535 16.77 11.95 -30.95
C LYS A 535 17.01 12.59 -32.32
N SER A 536 17.37 13.86 -32.39
CA SER A 536 17.57 14.61 -33.65
C SER A 536 18.99 14.54 -34.21
N ASP A 537 19.11 14.50 -35.54
CA ASP A 537 20.38 14.81 -36.21
C ASP A 537 20.68 16.31 -36.10
N LEU A 538 21.90 16.63 -35.65
CA LEU A 538 22.32 18.00 -35.39
C LEU A 538 22.43 18.85 -36.67
N ASP A 539 22.63 18.20 -37.81
CA ASP A 539 22.74 18.84 -39.12
C ASP A 539 21.38 18.96 -39.84
N SER A 540 20.28 18.53 -39.22
CA SER A 540 18.95 18.62 -39.85
C SER A 540 18.50 20.08 -39.98
N ARG A 541 17.79 20.39 -41.06
CA ARG A 541 17.30 21.75 -41.32
C ARG A 541 16.30 22.19 -40.26
N ALA A 542 15.48 21.28 -39.72
CA ALA A 542 14.56 21.61 -38.63
C ALA A 542 15.32 21.85 -37.31
N MET A 543 16.38 21.09 -37.03
CA MET A 543 17.18 21.26 -35.82
C MET A 543 18.00 22.56 -35.86
N GLN A 544 18.56 22.93 -37.01
CA GLN A 544 19.22 24.24 -37.19
C GLN A 544 18.25 25.41 -36.97
N ARG A 545 17.02 25.30 -37.49
CA ARG A 545 15.97 26.30 -37.24
C ARG A 545 15.60 26.36 -35.76
N LEU A 546 15.47 25.21 -35.09
CA LEU A 546 15.20 25.14 -33.66
C LEU A 546 16.30 25.81 -32.83
N GLN A 547 17.57 25.55 -33.13
CA GLN A 547 18.72 26.19 -32.47
C GLN A 547 18.74 27.71 -32.71
N SER A 548 18.47 28.16 -33.93
CA SER A 548 18.40 29.59 -34.25
C SER A 548 17.29 30.31 -33.48
N ALA A 549 16.12 29.68 -33.36
CA ALA A 549 15.00 30.20 -32.58
C ALA A 549 15.33 30.21 -31.08
N GLY A 550 16.00 29.18 -30.58
CA GLY A 550 16.48 29.11 -29.20
C GLY A 550 17.46 30.23 -28.86
N HIS A 551 18.40 30.52 -29.76
CA HIS A 551 19.34 31.64 -29.61
C HIS A 551 18.60 32.99 -29.62
N ALA A 552 17.59 33.15 -30.48
CA ALA A 552 16.76 34.35 -30.52
C ALA A 552 16.02 34.58 -29.19
N VAL A 553 15.46 33.52 -28.59
CA VAL A 553 14.82 33.59 -27.26
C VAL A 553 15.83 34.01 -26.19
N LYS A 554 17.01 33.39 -26.17
CA LYS A 554 18.08 33.75 -25.22
C LYS A 554 18.47 35.22 -25.34
N THR A 555 18.67 35.70 -26.57
CA THR A 555 19.08 37.10 -26.81
C THR A 555 17.98 38.07 -26.39
N ALA A 556 16.71 37.77 -26.72
CA ALA A 556 15.58 38.61 -26.36
C ALA A 556 15.35 38.66 -24.83
N THR A 557 15.54 37.53 -24.13
CA THR A 557 15.45 37.47 -22.67
C THR A 557 16.60 38.22 -21.98
N GLU A 558 17.83 38.13 -22.49
CA GLU A 558 18.97 38.91 -21.99
C GLU A 558 18.75 40.42 -22.17
N HIS A 559 18.25 40.83 -23.33
CA HIS A 559 17.92 42.24 -23.61
C HIS A 559 16.84 42.77 -22.64
N LEU A 560 15.78 42.01 -22.39
CA LEU A 560 14.75 42.37 -21.40
C LEU A 560 15.32 42.50 -19.99
N VAL A 561 16.21 41.59 -19.57
CA VAL A 561 16.84 41.64 -18.24
C VAL A 561 17.74 42.86 -18.11
N MET A 562 18.47 43.23 -19.16
CA MET A 562 19.29 44.44 -19.16
C MET A 562 18.42 45.70 -19.05
N ALA A 563 17.34 45.79 -19.83
CA ALA A 563 16.39 46.90 -19.77
C ALA A 563 15.79 47.05 -18.35
N ALA A 564 15.28 45.96 -17.77
CA ALA A 564 14.71 45.97 -16.43
C ALA A 564 15.73 46.33 -15.33
N ARG A 565 17.00 45.92 -15.45
CA ARG A 565 18.07 46.28 -14.50
C ARG A 565 18.47 47.74 -14.57
N SER A 566 18.46 48.33 -15.77
CA SER A 566 18.79 49.73 -15.96
C SER A 566 17.80 50.64 -15.23
N ALA A 567 16.51 50.29 -15.23
CA ALA A 567 15.48 51.03 -14.52
C ALA A 567 15.64 50.97 -12.99
N ILE A 568 16.01 49.81 -12.43
CA ILE A 568 16.26 49.67 -10.99
C ILE A 568 17.38 50.61 -10.50
N HIS A 569 18.40 50.87 -11.32
CA HIS A 569 19.56 51.67 -10.91
C HIS A 569 19.33 53.19 -10.97
N GLU A 570 18.32 53.66 -11.70
CA GLU A 570 17.98 55.09 -11.75
C GLU A 570 17.19 55.55 -10.51
N ASP A 571 16.36 54.67 -9.92
CA ASP A 571 15.51 55.00 -8.76
C ASP A 571 16.30 55.17 -7.43
N GLU A 572 17.54 54.65 -7.34
CA GLU A 572 18.38 54.73 -6.13
C GLU A 572 19.10 56.10 -5.95
N ARG A 573 19.03 57.04 -6.90
CA ARG A 573 19.95 58.21 -6.95
C ARG A 573 19.47 59.53 -6.31
N THR A 574 18.32 59.62 -5.66
CA THR A 574 17.87 60.88 -5.02
C THR A 574 17.74 60.80 -3.50
N LEU A 575 18.81 61.18 -2.79
CA LEU A 575 18.77 61.52 -1.35
C LEU A 575 19.20 62.98 -1.15
N ILE A 576 18.24 63.86 -0.88
CA ILE A 576 18.51 65.24 -0.44
C ILE A 576 18.42 65.26 1.09
N ILE A 577 19.57 65.34 1.77
CA ILE A 577 19.65 65.38 3.23
C ILE A 577 19.39 66.82 3.71
N SER A 578 18.43 67.00 4.63
CA SER A 578 18.11 68.30 5.23
C SER A 578 19.15 68.67 6.31
N GLN A 579 19.75 69.86 6.23
CA GLN A 579 20.84 70.31 7.13
C GLN A 579 20.41 70.69 8.57
N ARG A 580 19.13 70.59 8.94
CA ARG A 580 18.66 70.93 10.31
C ARG A 580 18.75 69.71 11.24
N MET A 581 19.52 69.79 12.33
CA MET A 581 19.81 68.70 13.28
C MET A 581 18.59 67.86 13.71
N VAL A 582 17.45 68.49 14.06
CA VAL A 582 16.24 67.76 14.50
C VAL A 582 15.50 67.10 13.32
N SER A 583 15.53 67.72 12.14
CA SER A 583 14.98 67.14 10.90
C SER A 583 15.86 65.98 10.40
N GLY A 584 17.17 66.06 10.61
CA GLY A 584 18.12 65.01 10.25
C GLY A 584 17.95 63.76 11.11
N ILE A 585 17.69 63.89 12.42
CA ILE A 585 17.41 62.74 13.30
C ILE A 585 16.10 62.04 12.88
N ALA A 586 15.04 62.80 12.55
CA ALA A 586 13.80 62.21 12.04
C ALA A 586 14.03 61.47 10.71
N GLN A 587 14.80 62.06 9.77
CA GLN A 587 15.16 61.40 8.52
C GLN A 587 16.00 60.13 8.73
N VAL A 588 16.92 60.13 9.70
CA VAL A 588 17.73 58.94 10.05
C VAL A 588 16.88 57.88 10.75
N MET A 589 15.95 58.27 11.63
CA MET A 589 15.02 57.33 12.28
C MET A 589 14.05 56.72 11.27
N ASP A 590 13.48 57.51 10.36
CA ASP A 590 12.64 57.00 9.27
C ASP A 590 13.44 56.06 8.35
N ALA A 591 14.70 56.39 8.04
CA ALA A 591 15.57 55.51 7.26
C ALA A 591 15.91 54.21 8.01
N GLN A 592 16.19 54.27 9.33
CA GLN A 592 16.42 53.09 10.17
C GLN A 592 15.16 52.23 10.30
N GLU A 593 13.98 52.83 10.43
CA GLU A 593 12.71 52.11 10.41
C GLU A 593 12.51 51.38 9.07
N GLN A 594 12.79 52.06 7.95
CA GLN A 594 12.73 51.45 6.63
C GLN A 594 13.71 50.29 6.48
N VAL A 595 14.94 50.41 7.01
CA VAL A 595 15.93 49.32 7.02
C VAL A 595 15.37 48.12 7.80
N LEU A 596 14.91 48.31 9.04
CA LEU A 596 14.36 47.23 9.86
C LEU A 596 13.12 46.58 9.23
N ARG A 597 12.25 47.39 8.59
CA ARG A 597 11.08 46.88 7.86
C ARG A 597 11.52 46.02 6.67
N LYS A 598 12.46 46.49 5.86
CA LYS A 598 12.99 45.73 4.70
C LYS A 598 13.73 44.46 5.13
N GLU A 599 14.46 44.47 6.24
CA GLU A 599 15.11 43.26 6.79
C GLU A 599 14.09 42.20 7.22
N ARG A 600 12.97 42.61 7.82
CA ARG A 600 11.87 41.72 8.17
C ARG A 600 11.20 41.15 6.92
N GLU A 601 10.87 42.00 5.95
CA GLU A 601 10.27 41.57 4.67
C GLU A 601 11.18 40.63 3.89
N LEU A 602 12.50 40.89 3.87
CA LEU A 602 13.49 40.01 3.25
C LEU A 602 13.52 38.63 3.91
N THR A 603 13.44 38.58 5.24
CA THR A 603 13.42 37.33 6.00
C THR A 603 12.15 36.53 5.69
N GLU A 604 11.00 37.20 5.62
CA GLU A 604 9.73 36.57 5.27
C GLU A 604 9.71 36.06 3.82
N ALA A 605 10.21 36.85 2.87
CA ALA A 605 10.32 36.46 1.47
C ALA A 605 11.25 35.26 1.28
N ARG A 606 12.38 35.20 2.00
CA ARG A 606 13.27 34.03 2.02
C ARG A 606 12.57 32.79 2.59
N GLY A 607 11.79 32.94 3.66
CA GLY A 607 10.97 31.85 4.21
C GLY A 607 9.95 31.30 3.21
N LYS A 608 9.21 32.19 2.53
CA LYS A 608 8.25 31.81 1.47
C LYS A 608 8.93 31.10 0.30
N LEU A 609 10.09 31.59 -0.15
CA LEU A 609 10.87 30.97 -1.21
C LEU A 609 11.36 29.57 -0.82
N ALA A 610 11.86 29.39 0.41
CA ALA A 610 12.30 28.10 0.93
C ALA A 610 11.14 27.09 1.00
N ALA A 611 9.95 27.53 1.43
CA ALA A 611 8.75 26.68 1.47
C ALA A 611 8.30 26.25 0.06
N LEU A 612 8.31 27.18 -0.91
CA LEU A 612 7.98 26.87 -2.30
C LEU A 612 8.96 25.88 -2.93
N ASN A 613 10.27 26.05 -2.68
CA ASN A 613 11.28 25.11 -3.15
C ASN A 613 11.10 23.72 -2.53
N LYS A 614 10.82 23.64 -1.22
CA LYS A 614 10.53 22.36 -0.54
C LYS A 614 9.31 21.65 -1.15
N ALA A 615 8.22 22.38 -1.35
CA ALA A 615 7.00 21.83 -1.97
C ALA A 615 7.20 21.36 -3.42
N ARG A 616 8.14 22.00 -4.14
CA ARG A 616 8.50 21.62 -5.52
C ARG A 616 9.31 20.31 -5.56
N TYR A 617 10.20 20.08 -4.59
CA TYR A 617 10.94 18.82 -4.45
C TYR A 617 10.02 17.65 -4.04
N GLU A 618 9.05 17.89 -3.16
CA GLU A 618 8.08 16.86 -2.73
C GLU A 618 7.15 16.40 -3.87
N ARG A 619 6.97 17.21 -4.92
CA ARG A 619 6.14 16.90 -6.10
C ARG A 619 6.91 16.25 -7.27
N GLY A 620 8.17 15.88 -7.10
CA GLY A 620 8.91 15.09 -8.09
C GLY A 620 9.32 15.82 -9.38
N MET A 621 9.17 17.14 -9.47
CA MET A 621 9.74 17.93 -10.56
C MET A 621 11.18 18.34 -10.21
N SER A 622 12.14 17.45 -10.48
CA SER A 622 13.56 17.81 -10.53
C SER A 622 13.79 18.85 -11.65
N PRO A 623 14.74 19.80 -11.51
CA PRO A 623 15.19 20.60 -12.63
C PRO A 623 15.64 19.73 -13.81
#